data_AF-A0A7J9HGB1-F1
#
_entry.id   AF-A0A7J9HGB1-F1
#
_cell.length_a   1.000
_cell.length_b   1.000
_cell.length_c   1.000
_cell.angle_alpha   90.00
_cell.angle_beta   90.00
_cell.angle_gamma   90.00
#
_symmetry.space_group_name_H-M   'P 1'
#
loop_
_entity.id
_entity.type
_entity.pdbx_description
1 polymer ?
#
loop_
_entity_poly.entity_id
_entity_poly.type
_entity_poly.pdbx_seq_one_letter_code
_entity_poly.pdbx_strand_id
1 'polypeptide(L)' 'YIDFGFNTGRFNGSSISVFSRGEPGLAVVGGRGKFMMATGVALFNPIIINATNVIMEFNITVVHY' A
#
# COMPACT_ATOMS: atom_id res chain seq x y z
N TYR A 1 -7.59 0.71 6.88
CA TYR A 1 -7.30 1.64 5.75
C TYR A 1 -5.91 2.18 5.97
N ILE A 2 -5.05 2.14 4.95
CA ILE A 2 -3.68 2.69 5.00
C ILE A 2 -3.45 3.47 3.70
N ASP A 3 -2.89 4.68 3.78
CA ASP A 3 -2.46 5.46 2.61
C ASP A 3 -0.93 5.57 2.63
N PHE A 4 -0.29 5.11 1.56
CA PHE A 4 1.16 5.21 1.38
C PHE A 4 1.48 6.43 0.51
N GLY A 5 2.02 7.48 1.12
CA GLY A 5 2.50 8.67 0.43
C GLY A 5 3.95 8.53 0.01
N PHE A 6 4.25 8.86 -1.25
CA PHE A 6 5.62 8.90 -1.77
C PHE A 6 6.14 10.35 -1.73
N ASN A 7 7.20 10.59 -0.96
CA ASN A 7 7.81 11.92 -0.79
C ASN A 7 9.13 12.09 -1.57
N THR A 8 9.61 11.04 -2.24
CA THR A 8 10.88 11.04 -2.97
C THR A 8 10.77 10.15 -4.23
N GLY A 9 11.73 10.29 -5.15
CA GLY A 9 11.81 9.47 -6.36
C GLY A 9 10.76 9.78 -7.44
N ARG A 10 10.56 8.83 -8.37
CA ARG A 10 9.69 8.99 -9.56
C ARG A 10 8.22 9.25 -9.24
N PHE A 11 7.76 8.78 -8.08
CA PHE A 11 6.36 8.88 -7.66
C PHE A 11 6.13 9.98 -6.62
N ASN A 12 7.11 10.88 -6.41
CA ASN A 12 7.00 11.97 -5.45
C ASN A 12 5.70 12.78 -5.65
N GLY A 13 4.96 12.99 -4.56
CA GLY A 13 3.67 13.67 -4.53
C GLY A 13 2.46 12.77 -4.85
N SER A 14 2.68 11.48 -5.11
CA SER A 14 1.62 10.50 -5.36
C SER A 14 1.34 9.66 -4.11
N SER A 15 0.18 9.01 -4.05
CA SER A 15 -0.13 8.06 -2.97
C SER A 15 -0.91 6.84 -3.47
N ILE A 16 -0.82 5.73 -2.74
CA ILE A 16 -1.62 4.52 -2.96
C ILE A 16 -2.40 4.22 -1.70
N SER A 17 -3.70 4.01 -1.83
CA SER A 17 -4.60 3.73 -0.72
C SER A 17 -5.03 2.27 -0.74
N VAL A 18 -4.85 1.58 0.39
CA VAL A 18 -5.18 0.17 0.54
C VAL A 18 -6.20 -0.06 1.65
N PHE A 19 -7.11 -1.00 1.42
CA PHE A 19 -8.15 -1.36 2.36
C PHE A 19 -8.33 -2.88 2.44
N SER A 20 -8.55 -3.40 3.65
CA SER A 20 -8.85 -4.81 3.88
C SER A 20 -9.81 -4.94 5.04
N ARG A 21 -10.58 -6.05 5.06
CA ARG A 21 -11.51 -6.43 6.13
C ARG A 21 -11.09 -7.79 6.75
N GLY A 22 -9.79 -8.01 6.91
CA GLY A 22 -9.23 -9.27 7.41
C GLY A 22 -8.92 -10.28 6.30
N GLU A 23 -8.14 -11.32 6.66
CA GLU A 23 -7.46 -12.27 5.75
C GLU A 23 -6.32 -11.64 4.90
N PRO A 24 -5.35 -12.42 4.39
CA PRO A 24 -4.07 -11.90 3.90
C PRO A 24 -4.23 -11.36 2.47
N GLY A 25 -4.80 -10.16 2.37
CA GLY A 25 -4.94 -9.44 1.13
C GLY A 25 -5.56 -8.07 1.37
N LEU A 26 -4.87 -7.01 0.98
CA LEU A 26 -5.42 -5.67 0.93
C LEU A 26 -5.76 -5.34 -0.52
N ALA A 27 -6.98 -4.86 -0.76
CA ALA A 27 -7.35 -4.31 -2.05
C ALA A 27 -6.74 -2.90 -2.17
N VAL A 28 -6.13 -2.59 -3.31
CA VAL A 28 -5.81 -1.21 -3.67
C VAL A 28 -7.12 -0.57 -4.12
N VAL A 29 -7.60 0.37 -3.32
CA VAL A 29 -8.90 1.03 -3.54
C VAL A 29 -8.78 2.37 -4.26
N GLY A 30 -7.55 2.82 -4.52
CA GLY A 30 -7.28 4.02 -5.29
C GLY A 30 -5.88 4.55 -5.06
N GLY A 31 -5.64 5.74 -5.59
CA GLY A 31 -4.39 6.47 -5.42
C GLY A 31 -4.52 7.90 -5.92
N ARG A 32 -3.52 8.71 -5.59
CA ARG A 32 -3.42 10.12 -5.98
C ARG A 32 -2.21 10.35 -6.87
N GLY A 33 -2.25 11.42 -7.67
CA GLY A 33 -1.14 11.80 -8.55
C GLY A 33 -0.94 10.77 -9.65
N LYS A 34 0.25 10.17 -9.71
CA LYS A 34 0.59 9.13 -10.71
C LYS A 34 -0.19 7.84 -10.55
N PHE A 35 -0.81 7.60 -9.39
CA PHE A 35 -1.65 6.43 -9.13
C PHE A 35 -3.14 6.75 -9.19
N MET A 36 -3.53 7.81 -9.93
CA MET A 36 -4.94 8.14 -10.16
C MET A 36 -5.66 6.93 -10.79
N MET A 37 -6.82 6.57 -10.25
CA MET A 37 -7.59 5.38 -10.67
C MET A 37 -6.83 4.04 -10.54
N ALA A 38 -5.81 3.99 -9.67
CA ALA A 38 -5.08 2.76 -9.39
C ALA A 38 -6.01 1.66 -8.85
N THR A 39 -5.88 0.46 -9.41
CA THR A 39 -6.51 -0.76 -8.90
C THR A 39 -5.47 -1.87 -8.81
N GLY A 40 -5.67 -2.81 -7.89
CA GLY A 40 -4.70 -3.87 -7.67
C GLY A 40 -4.81 -4.52 -6.30
N VAL A 41 -3.74 -5.23 -5.93
CA VAL A 41 -3.65 -6.03 -4.72
C VAL A 41 -2.36 -5.70 -3.99
N ALA A 42 -2.46 -5.60 -2.68
CA ALA A 42 -1.35 -5.45 -1.76
C ALA A 42 -1.31 -6.66 -0.83
N LEU A 43 -0.16 -7.32 -0.78
CA LEU A 43 0.14 -8.39 0.14
C LEU A 43 1.02 -7.83 1.25
N PHE A 44 0.78 -8.24 2.48
CA PHE A 44 1.64 -7.89 3.61
C PHE A 44 2.28 -9.15 4.16
N ASN A 45 3.57 -9.05 4.51
CA ASN A 45 4.32 -10.11 5.13
C ASN A 45 4.91 -9.58 6.45
N PRO A 46 4.45 -10.03 7.62
CA PRO A 46 5.01 -9.61 8.89
C PRO A 46 6.42 -10.19 9.05
N ILE A 47 7.42 -9.31 9.17
CA ILE A 47 8.82 -9.71 9.40
C ILE A 47 9.05 -9.88 10.91
N ILE A 48 8.62 -8.89 11.70
CA ILE A 48 8.75 -8.90 13.17
C ILE A 48 7.44 -8.40 13.77
N ILE A 49 6.88 -9.18 14.70
CA ILE A 49 5.79 -8.75 15.57
C ILE A 49 6.20 -9.08 17.00
N ASN A 50 6.47 -8.07 17.81
CA ASN A 50 6.70 -8.22 19.25
C ASN A 50 5.91 -7.15 20.03
N ALA A 51 6.07 -7.11 21.35
CA ALA A 51 5.28 -6.24 22.22
C ALA A 51 5.47 -4.73 21.96
N THR A 52 6.58 -4.32 21.33
CA THR A 52 6.94 -2.90 21.14
C THR A 52 7.10 -2.50 19.68
N ASN A 53 7.34 -3.45 18.78
CA ASN A 53 7.68 -3.20 17.39
C ASN A 53 6.91 -4.13 16.46
N VAL A 54 6.44 -3.54 15.37
CA VAL A 54 5.83 -4.25 14.25
C VAL A 54 6.52 -3.78 12.98
N ILE A 55 7.17 -4.72 12.29
CA ILE A 55 7.79 -4.50 10.98
C ILE A 55 7.06 -5.41 9.99
N MET A 56 6.43 -4.79 8.99
CA MET A 56 5.70 -5.47 7.93
C MET A 56 6.26 -5.04 6.59
N GLU A 57 6.52 -6.01 5.73
CA GLU A 57 6.77 -5.77 4.32
C GLU A 57 5.44 -5.68 3.59
N PHE A 58 5.31 -4.70 2.68
CA PHE A 58 4.16 -4.58 1.79
C PHE A 58 4.62 -4.78 0.35
N ASN A 59 4.11 -5.81 -0.30
CA ASN A 59 4.28 -6.02 -1.73
C ASN A 59 3.00 -5.59 -2.45
N ILE A 60 3.08 -4.48 -3.17
CA ILE A 60 1.92 -3.82 -3.78
C ILE A 60 2.04 -3.91 -5.29
N THR A 61 1.09 -4.61 -5.93
CA THR A 61 0.96 -4.66 -7.39
C THR A 61 -0.22 -3.80 -7.82
N VAL A 62 0.04 -2.78 -8.63
CA VAL A 62 -0.94 -1.79 -9.05
C VAL A 62 -0.92 -1.62 -10.57
N VAL A 63 -2.12 -1.53 -11.14
CA VAL A 63 -2.35 -1.04 -12.50
C VAL A 63 -2.91 0.37 -12.39
N HIS A 64 -2.26 1.32 -13.07
CA HIS A 64 -2.66 2.73 -13.13
C HIS A 64 -2.38 3.29 -14.53
N TYR A 65 -3.00 4.44 -14.85
CA TYR A 65 -2.86 5.14 -16.13
C TYR A 65 -1.76 6.21 -16.09
#